data_AF-A0A497BG89-F1
#
_entry.id   AF-A0A497BG89-F1
#
_cell.length_a   1.000
_cell.length_b   1.000
_cell.length_c   1.000
_cell.angle_alpha   90.00
_cell.angle_beta   90.00
_cell.angle_gamma   90.00
#
_symmetry.space_group_name_H-M   'P 1'
#
loop_
_entity.id
_entity.type
_entity.pdbx_description
1 polymer ?
#
loop_
_entity_poly.entity_id
_entity_poly.type
_entity_poly.pdbx_seq_one_letter_code
_entity_poly.pdbx_strand_id
1 'polypeptide(L)' 'MNRSILTELFPELLGKVDAGLCPICEKAVTIGDLRDRISRAEFKISGLCQGCQDKTFGGIIDE' A
#
# COMPACT_ATOMS: atom_id res chain seq x y z
N MET A 1 -7.68 -5.13 -6.72
CA MET A 1 -8.24 -5.55 -5.42
C MET A 1 -9.76 -5.59 -5.52
N ASN A 2 -10.44 -6.65 -5.07
CA ASN A 2 -11.91 -6.67 -5.04
C ASN A 2 -12.40 -5.80 -3.87
N ARG A 3 -12.81 -4.56 -4.16
CA ARG A 3 -13.12 -3.56 -3.13
C ARG A 3 -14.35 -3.93 -2.31
N SER A 4 -15.37 -4.53 -2.91
CA SER A 4 -16.63 -4.84 -2.22
C SER A 4 -16.41 -5.79 -1.04
N ILE A 5 -15.72 -6.91 -1.25
CA ILE A 5 -15.44 -7.90 -0.20
C ILE A 5 -14.58 -7.28 0.91
N LEU A 6 -13.59 -6.46 0.55
CA LEU A 6 -12.69 -5.86 1.52
C LEU A 6 -13.36 -4.79 2.37
N THR A 7 -14.34 -4.06 1.81
CA THR A 7 -15.15 -3.11 2.59
C THR A 7 -15.96 -3.83 3.66
N GLU A 8 -16.50 -5.01 3.35
CA GLU A 8 -17.27 -5.81 4.31
C GLU A 8 -16.38 -6.40 5.41
N LEU A 9 -15.20 -6.92 5.06
CA LEU A 9 -14.33 -7.62 6.00
C LEU A 9 -13.37 -6.71 6.78
N PHE A 10 -12.90 -5.62 6.17
CA PHE A 10 -11.85 -4.75 6.71
C PHE A 10 -12.14 -3.26 6.48
N PRO A 11 -13.28 -2.72 6.95
CA PRO A 11 -13.69 -1.35 6.68
C PRO A 11 -12.67 -0.31 7.19
N GLU A 12 -12.07 -0.52 8.35
CA GLU A 12 -11.10 0.42 8.93
C GLU A 12 -9.81 0.54 8.12
N LEU A 13 -9.32 -0.58 7.58
CA LEU A 13 -8.08 -0.59 6.77
C LEU A 13 -8.29 0.15 5.44
N LEU A 14 -9.47 0.00 4.83
CA LEU A 14 -9.85 0.75 3.64
C LEU A 14 -9.97 2.25 3.93
N GLY A 15 -10.56 2.62 5.07
CA GLY A 15 -10.63 4.02 5.50
C GLY A 15 -9.25 4.67 5.60
N LYS A 16 -8.24 3.93 6.07
CA LYS A 16 -6.85 4.41 6.10
C LYS A 16 -6.30 4.65 4.70
N VAL A 17 -6.48 3.70 3.78
CA VAL A 17 -6.02 3.85 2.37
C VAL A 17 -6.70 5.04 1.70
N ASP A 18 -8.02 5.20 1.89
CA ASP A 18 -8.79 6.33 1.33
C ASP A 18 -8.34 7.69 1.92
N ALA A 19 -7.88 7.70 3.17
CA ALA A 19 -7.29 8.88 3.82
C ALA A 19 -5.82 9.13 3.44
N GLY A 20 -5.23 8.33 2.54
CA GLY A 20 -3.82 8.43 2.17
C GLY A 20 -2.86 7.96 3.26
N LEU A 21 -3.31 7.09 4.16
CA LEU A 21 -2.51 6.48 5.22
C LEU A 21 -2.16 5.03 4.87
N CYS A 22 -0.95 4.61 5.22
CA CYS A 22 -0.55 3.21 5.13
C CYS A 22 -1.42 2.36 6.07
N PRO A 23 -2.11 1.32 5.60
CA PRO A 23 -2.99 0.51 6.45
C PRO A 23 -2.23 -0.33 7.51
N ILE A 24 -0.90 -0.46 7.38
CA ILE A 24 -0.05 -1.22 8.33
C ILE A 24 0.55 -0.32 9.40
N CYS A 25 1.17 0.80 9.01
CA CYS A 25 1.93 1.65 9.93
C CYS A 25 1.36 3.06 10.10
N GLU A 26 0.22 3.35 9.48
CA GLU A 26 -0.57 4.59 9.61
C GLU A 26 0.15 5.88 9.22
N LYS A 27 1.36 5.79 8.67
CA LYS A 27 2.05 6.93 8.10
C LYS A 27 1.34 7.42 6.86
N ALA A 28 1.28 8.74 6.70
CA ALA A 28 0.85 9.37 5.46
C ALA A 28 1.74 8.91 4.30
N VAL A 29 1.12 8.66 3.15
CA VAL A 29 1.80 8.22 1.94
C VAL A 29 1.37 9.11 0.79
N THR A 30 2.34 9.79 0.19
CA THR A 30 2.14 10.43 -1.10
C THR A 30 2.82 9.60 -2.19
N ILE A 31 2.33 9.69 -3.42
CA ILE A 31 2.95 9.00 -4.56
C ILE A 31 4.40 9.46 -4.79
N GLY A 32 4.73 10.70 -4.38
CA GLY A 32 6.08 11.25 -4.44
C GLY A 32 7.07 10.62 -3.46
N ASP A 33 6.58 10.00 -2.37
CA ASP A 33 7.41 9.33 -1.36
C ASP A 33 7.88 7.93 -1.80
N LEU A 34 7.40 7.46 -2.95
CA LEU A 34 7.69 6.13 -3.49
C LEU A 34 8.88 6.17 -4.44
N ARG A 35 9.86 5.30 -4.21
CA ARG A 35 11.22 5.41 -4.80
C ARG A 35 11.22 5.27 -6.33
N ASP A 36 10.42 4.35 -6.87
CA ASP A 36 10.48 3.98 -8.28
C ASP A 36 9.10 3.61 -8.84
N ARG A 37 9.07 3.30 -10.14
CA ARG A 37 7.83 2.97 -10.85
C ARG A 37 7.19 1.67 -10.35
N ILE A 38 7.99 0.71 -9.90
CA ILE A 38 7.54 -0.57 -9.37
C ILE A 38 6.85 -0.30 -8.03
N SER A 39 7.48 0.43 -7.11
CA SER A 39 6.88 0.83 -5.83
C SER A 39 5.60 1.66 -6.00
N ARG A 40 5.51 2.49 -7.04
CA ARG A 40 4.27 3.19 -7.40
C ARG A 40 3.17 2.26 -7.91
N ALA A 41 3.53 1.19 -8.64
CA ALA A 41 2.58 0.18 -9.08
C ALA A 41 2.11 -0.68 -7.89
N GLU A 42 3.03 -1.10 -7.01
CA GLU A 42 2.73 -1.84 -5.79
C GLU A 42 1.84 -1.05 -4.84
N PHE A 43 2.05 0.27 -4.71
CA PHE A 43 1.16 1.13 -3.93
C PHE A 43 -0.27 1.12 -4.46
N LYS A 44 -0.48 1.14 -5.78
CA LYS A 44 -1.82 1.08 -6.37
C LYS A 44 -2.54 -0.25 -6.11
N ILE A 45 -1.78 -1.31 -5.85
CA ILE A 45 -2.31 -2.64 -5.57
C ILE A 45 -2.58 -2.82 -4.07
N SER A 46 -1.65 -2.36 -3.23
CA SER A 46 -1.58 -2.69 -1.80
C SER A 46 -1.91 -1.54 -0.84
N GLY A 47 -1.75 -0.28 -1.28
CA GLY A 47 -1.88 0.91 -0.43
C GLY A 47 -0.74 1.12 0.57
N LEU A 48 0.36 0.37 0.48
CA LEU A 48 1.45 0.42 1.47
C LEU A 48 2.45 1.55 1.23
N CYS A 49 2.99 2.15 2.29
CA CYS A 49 4.14 3.06 2.17
C CYS A 49 5.42 2.33 1.75
N GLN A 50 6.42 3.05 1.23
CA GLN A 50 7.70 2.46 0.78
C GLN A 50 8.33 1.53 1.83
N GLY A 51 8.46 1.98 3.09
CA GLY A 51 9.10 1.18 4.13
C GLY A 51 8.31 -0.09 4.53
N CYS A 52 7.00 -0.11 4.29
CA CYS A 52 6.19 -1.33 4.43
C CYS A 52 6.30 -2.21 3.17
N GLN A 53 6.31 -1.61 1.98
CA GLN A 53 6.57 -2.33 0.72
C GLN A 53 7.91 -3.07 0.79
N ASP A 54 8.98 -2.41 1.25
CA ASP A 54 10.30 -3.04 1.36
C ASP A 54 10.31 -4.27 2.29
N LYS A 55 9.52 -4.23 3.38
CA LYS A 55 9.39 -5.36 4.31
C LYS A 55 8.51 -6.49 3.77
N THR A 56 7.52 -6.17 2.95
CA THR A 56 6.52 -7.12 2.45
C THR A 56 6.93 -7.73 1.10
N PHE A 57 7.53 -6.92 0.22
CA PHE A 57 7.84 -7.24 -1.19
C PHE A 57 9.33 -7.20 -1.52
N GLY A 58 10.19 -6.64 -0.65
CA GLY A 58 11.62 -6.43 -0.94
C GLY A 58 12.48 -7.69 -1.12
N GLY A 59 11.88 -8.88 -1.19
CA GLY A 59 12.57 -10.15 -1.43
C GLY A 59 12.46 -10.71 -2.85
N ILE A 60 11.78 -10.03 -3.79
CA ILE A 60 11.57 -10.61 -5.13
C ILE A 60 11.54 -9.47 -6.16
N ILE A 61 12.65 -9.21 -6.87
CA ILE A 61 12.81 -9.27 -8.35
C ILE A 61 14.33 -9.21 -8.64
N ASP A 62 15.00 -10.37 -8.70
CA ASP A 62 16.15 -10.53 -9.59
C ASP A 62 15.60 -11.20 -10.87
N GLU A 63 16.00 -10.68 -12.02
CA GLU A 63 15.50 -10.99 -13.38
C GLU A 63 15.48 -12.49 -13.75
#